data_AF-A0A4R4LQ96-F1
#
_entry.id   AF-A0A4R4LQ96-F1
#
_cell.length_a   1.000
_cell.length_b   1.000
_cell.length_c   1.000
_cell.angle_alpha   90.00
_cell.angle_beta   90.00
_cell.angle_gamma   90.00
#
_symmetry.space_group_name_H-M   'P 1'
#
loop_
_entity.id
_entity.type
_entity.pdbx_description
1 polymer ?
#
loop_
_entity_poly.entity_id
_entity_poly.type
_entity_poly.pdbx_seq_one_letter_code
_entity_poly.pdbx_strand_id
1 'polypeptide(L)' 'MEINPSDARVIVTALRSRARRMTEAADKATHPSGAKVALEAAERCRRIADTIADTAARSAGEGAVR' A
#
# COMPACT_ATOMS: atom_id res chain seq x y z
N MET A 1 -18.01 -7.86 -3.36
CA MET A 1 -17.64 -6.86 -2.35
C MET A 1 -17.00 -5.70 -3.10
N GLU A 2 -17.78 -4.67 -3.43
CA GLU A 2 -17.27 -3.50 -4.15
C GLU A 2 -16.55 -2.60 -3.15
N ILE A 3 -15.27 -2.33 -3.40
CA ILE A 3 -14.51 -1.36 -2.61
C ILE A 3 -14.86 0.01 -3.17
N ASN A 4 -15.48 0.86 -2.36
CA ASN A 4 -15.76 2.24 -2.76
C ASN A 4 -14.43 2.96 -3.08
N PRO A 5 -14.32 3.70 -4.21
CA PRO A 5 -13.11 4.41 -4.60
C PRO A 5 -12.54 5.34 -3.51
N SER A 6 -13.41 5.92 -2.68
CA SER A 6 -12.99 6.77 -1.55
C SER A 6 -12.32 5.96 -0.45
N ASP A 7 -12.87 4.80 -0.09
CA ASP A 7 -12.27 3.88 0.87
C ASP A 7 -10.95 3.31 0.35
N ALA A 8 -10.88 2.99 -0.94
CA ALA A 8 -9.65 2.55 -1.59
C ALA A 8 -8.53 3.60 -1.45
N ARG A 9 -8.82 4.89 -1.67
CA ARG A 9 -7.83 5.97 -1.50
C ARG A 9 -7.32 6.07 -0.06
N VAL A 10 -8.20 5.94 0.94
CA VAL A 10 -7.81 5.96 2.35
C VAL A 10 -6.90 4.78 2.68
N ILE A 11 -7.26 3.57 2.23
CA ILE A 11 -6.48 2.35 2.47
C ILE A 11 -5.11 2.44 1.80
N VAL A 12 -5.04 2.88 0.54
CA VAL A 12 -3.79 3.07 -0.22
C VAL A 12 -2.87 4.07 0.50
N THR A 13 -3.42 5.18 0.97
CA THR A 13 -2.66 6.20 1.70
C THR A 13 -2.11 5.65 3.00
N ALA A 14 -2.92 4.91 3.76
CA ALA A 14 -2.50 4.27 5.00
C ALA A 14 -1.38 3.23 4.77
N LEU A 15 -1.51 2.39 3.74
CA LEU A 15 -0.51 1.39 3.38
C LEU A 15 0.81 2.01 2.93
N ARG A 16 0.76 3.07 2.10
CA ARG A 16 1.97 3.80 1.67
C ARG A 16 2.66 4.51 2.83
N SER A 17 1.89 5.13 3.73
CA SER A 17 2.41 5.73 4.96
C SER A 17 3.06 4.69 5.88
N ARG A 18 2.42 3.51 6.03
CA ARG A 18 2.98 2.39 6.79
C ARG A 18 4.27 1.87 6.17
N ALA A 19 4.31 1.69 4.85
CA ALA A 19 5.50 1.27 4.14
C ALA A 19 6.66 2.25 4.35
N ARG A 20 6.39 3.55 4.29
CA ARG A 20 7.40 4.59 4.56
C ARG A 20 7.97 4.47 5.97
N ARG A 21 7.11 4.37 6.99
CA ARG A 21 7.57 4.21 8.39
C ARG A 21 8.39 2.95 8.59
N MET A 22 8.05 1.86 7.91
CA MET A 22 8.81 0.61 7.95
C MET A 22 10.19 0.75 7.29
N THR A 23 10.29 1.45 6.16
CA THR A 23 11.57 1.78 5.54
C THR A 23 12.42 2.65 6.48
N GLU A 24 11.84 3.69 7.07
CA GLU A 24 12.55 4.56 8.03
C GLU A 24 13.00 3.79 9.29
N ALA A 25 12.23 2.78 9.72
CA ALA A 25 12.62 1.90 10.81
C ALA A 25 13.76 0.95 10.42
N ALA A 26 13.76 0.47 9.17
CA ALA A 26 14.84 -0.36 8.63
C ALA A 26 16.16 0.43 8.53
N ASP A 27 16.10 1.68 8.09
CA ASP A 27 17.28 2.57 7.99
C ASP A 27 17.92 2.84 9.36
N LYS A 28 17.12 2.85 10.42
CA LYS A 28 17.56 3.05 11.81
C LYS A 28 17.89 1.76 12.53
N ALA A 29 17.65 0.60 11.92
CA ALA A 29 17.87 -0.68 12.56
C ALA A 29 19.37 -0.97 12.67
N THR A 30 19.81 -1.32 13.88
CA THR A 30 21.19 -1.72 14.15
C THR A 30 21.46 -3.18 13.80
N HIS A 31 20.40 -3.98 13.58
CA HIS A 31 20.50 -5.40 13.25
C HIS A 31 20.02 -5.67 11.81
N PRO A 32 20.86 -6.27 10.93
CA PRO A 32 20.55 -6.43 9.51
C PRO A 32 19.32 -7.32 9.23
N SER A 33 19.09 -8.35 10.04
CA SER A 33 17.88 -9.17 9.93
C SER A 33 16.59 -8.40 10.23
N GLY A 34 16.60 -7.50 11.22
CA GLY A 34 15.45 -6.63 11.53
C GLY A 34 15.16 -5.63 10.41
N ALA A 35 16.21 -5.04 9.83
CA ALA A 35 16.11 -4.17 8.67
C ALA A 35 15.48 -4.90 7.47
N LYS A 36 15.94 -6.12 7.17
CA LYS A 36 15.41 -6.94 6.07
C LYS A 36 13.92 -7.21 6.22
N VAL A 37 13.49 -7.64 7.42
CA VAL A 37 12.06 -7.92 7.69
C VAL A 37 11.21 -6.67 7.53
N ALA A 38 11.70 -5.51 7.99
CA ALA A 38 10.99 -4.24 7.85
C ALA A 38 10.86 -3.82 6.38
N LEU A 39 11.90 -4.01 5.56
CA LEU A 39 11.86 -3.74 4.13
C LEU A 39 10.90 -4.69 3.39
N GLU A 40 10.92 -5.99 3.69
CA GLU A 40 9.99 -6.96 3.10
C GLU A 40 8.53 -6.63 3.44
N ALA A 41 8.27 -6.21 4.68
CA ALA A 41 6.95 -5.76 5.11
C ALA A 41 6.53 -4.47 4.39
N ALA A 42 7.45 -3.52 4.19
CA ALA A 42 7.18 -2.29 3.45
C ALA A 42 6.83 -2.59 1.98
N GLU A 43 7.56 -3.50 1.34
CA GLU A 43 7.30 -3.90 -0.05
C GLU A 43 5.94 -4.58 -0.21
N ARG A 44 5.55 -5.45 0.74
CA ARG A 44 4.19 -6.03 0.75
C ARG A 44 3.12 -4.95 0.87
N CYS A 45 3.30 -3.96 1.74
CA CYS A 45 2.35 -2.86 1.87
C CYS A 45 2.21 -2.06 0.56
N ARG A 46 3.33 -1.80 -0.15
CA ARG A 46 3.31 -1.13 -1.46
C ARG A 46 2.55 -1.95 -2.50
N ARG A 47 2.84 -3.25 -2.62
CA ARG A 47 2.14 -4.15 -3.55
C ARG A 47 0.63 -4.17 -3.32
N ILE A 48 0.21 -4.32 -2.06
CA ILE A 48 -1.23 -4.32 -1.72
C ILE A 48 -1.86 -2.97 -2.08
N ALA A 49 -1.18 -1.86 -1.80
CA ALA A 49 -1.67 -0.53 -2.15
C ALA A 49 -1.85 -0.37 -3.67
N ASP A 50 -0.91 -0.87 -4.47
CA ASP A 50 -1.00 -0.78 -5.93
C ASP A 50 -2.12 -1.69 -6.47
N THR A 51 -2.31 -2.90 -5.92
CA THR A 51 -3.45 -3.76 -6.26
C THR A 51 -4.80 -3.11 -5.96
N ILE A 52 -4.93 -2.48 -4.79
CA ILE A 52 -6.18 -1.80 -4.40
C ILE A 52 -6.43 -0.58 -5.30
N ALA A 53 -5.38 0.20 -5.61
CA ALA A 53 -5.48 1.34 -6.50
C ALA A 53 -5.90 0.93 -7.92
N ASP A 54 -5.30 -0.14 -8.46
CA ASP A 54 -5.66 -0.70 -9.78
C ASP A 54 -7.12 -1.19 -9.80
N THR A 55 -7.51 -1.97 -8.78
CA THR A 55 -8.88 -2.46 -8.65
C THR A 55 -9.89 -1.31 -8.59
N ALA A 56 -9.61 -0.29 -7.77
CA ALA A 56 -10.47 0.87 -7.65
C ALA A 56 -10.53 1.69 -8.95
N ALA A 57 -9.42 1.81 -9.68
CA ALA A 57 -9.39 2.49 -10.97
C ALA A 57 -10.22 1.74 -12.03
N ARG A 58 -10.15 0.39 -12.06
CA ARG A 58 -10.97 -0.44 -12.95
C ARG A 58 -12.46 -0.33 -12.63
N SER A 59 -12.83 -0.42 -11.34
CA SER A 59 -14.22 -0.26 -10.92
C SER A 59 -14.77 1.15 -11.15
N ALA A 60 -13.93 2.19 -11.06
CA ALA A 60 -14.33 3.55 -11.42
C ALA A 60 -14.46 3.75 -12.95
N GLY A 61 -13.67 3.03 -13.75
CA GLY A 61 -13.73 3.04 -15.21
C GLY A 61 -14.99 2.39 -15.80
N GLU A 62 -15.52 1.33 -15.19
CA GLU A 62 -16.80 0.72 -15.60
C GLU A 62 -18.01 1.63 -15.30
N GLY A 63 -17.89 2.61 -14.40
CA GLY A 63 -18.90 3.64 -14.15
C GLY A 63 -18.83 4.87 -15.06
N ALA A 64 -17.74 5.04 -15.82
CA ALA A 64 -17.51 6.20 -16.70
C ALA A 64 -17.89 5.94 -18.17
N VAL A 65 -18.41 4.75 -18.49
CA VAL A 65 -19.00 4.39 -19.79
C VAL A 65 -20.51 4.23 -19.63
N ARG A 66 -21.21 5.34 -19.31
CA ARG A 66 -22.65 5.50 -19.52
C ARG A 66 -22.95 6.91 -19.96
#